data_AF-A0A6N9H5H2-F1
#
_entry.id   AF-A0A6N9H5H2-F1
#
_cell.length_a   1.000
_cell.length_b   1.000
_cell.length_c   1.000
_cell.angle_alpha   90.00
_cell.angle_beta   90.00
_cell.angle_gamma   90.00
#
_symmetry.space_group_name_H-M   'P 1'
#
loop_
_entity.id
_entity.type
_entity.pdbx_description
1 polymer ?
#
loop_
_entity_poly.entity_id
_entity_poly.type
_entity_poly.pdbx_seq_one_letter_code
_entity_poly.pdbx_strand_id
1 'polypeptide(L)'
;MEILTWVLTGLLILTSVILTLFILLHKGKGGGMSDMFGGGMSSNLGASGVAERNLNRITAFIAIVWGASIILLGLIVRFQA
;
A
#
# COMPACT_ATOMS: atom_id res chain seq x y z
N MET A 1 5.50 20.58 -20.13
CA MET A 1 4.83 19.49 -19.37
C MET A 1 5.80 18.41 -18.92
N GLU A 2 6.96 18.30 -19.58
CA GLU A 2 8.11 17.48 -19.14
C GLU A 2 8.29 17.42 -17.62
N ILE A 3 8.58 18.53 -16.96
CA ILE A 3 8.91 18.55 -15.52
C ILE A 3 7.82 17.90 -14.67
N LEU A 4 6.53 18.13 -14.98
CA LEU A 4 5.41 17.53 -14.27
C LEU A 4 5.38 16.00 -14.46
N THR A 5 5.63 15.53 -15.68
CA THR A 5 5.74 14.10 -16.00
C THR A 5 6.91 13.46 -15.24
N TRP A 6 8.10 14.07 -15.26
CA TRP A 6 9.27 13.58 -14.51
C TRP A 6 8.98 13.44 -13.01
N VAL A 7 8.33 14.44 -12.41
CA VAL A 7 7.93 14.41 -11.00
C VAL A 7 6.91 13.32 -10.71
N LEU A 8 5.83 13.22 -11.51
CA LEU A 8 4.79 12.21 -11.33
C LEU A 8 5.34 10.77 -11.51
N THR A 9 6.22 10.55 -12.48
CA THR A 9 6.89 9.26 -12.70
C THR A 9 7.80 8.92 -11.53
N GLY A 10 8.60 9.86 -11.02
CA GLY A 10 9.43 9.65 -9.83
C GLY A 10 8.59 9.31 -8.59
N LEU A 11 7.48 10.02 -8.39
CA LEU A 11 6.53 9.78 -7.29
C LEU A 11 5.88 8.39 -7.42
N LEU A 12 5.49 7.98 -8.62
CA LEU A 12 4.90 6.67 -8.89
C LEU A 12 5.86 5.53 -8.57
N ILE A 13 7.13 5.65 -8.96
CA ILE A 13 8.16 4.65 -8.68
C ILE A 13 8.39 4.55 -7.17
N LEU A 14 8.55 5.68 -6.50
CA LEU A 14 8.78 5.74 -5.06
C LEU A 14 7.61 5.11 -4.28
N THR A 15 6.39 5.49 -4.61
CA THR A 15 5.17 4.97 -3.97
C THR A 15 4.97 3.48 -4.23
N SER A 16 5.34 2.97 -5.42
CA SER A 16 5.32 1.52 -5.72
C SER A 16 6.24 0.71 -4.80
N VAL A 17 7.47 1.19 -4.59
CA VAL A 17 8.44 0.53 -3.70
C VAL A 17 7.96 0.57 -2.25
N ILE A 18 7.51 1.73 -1.78
CA ILE A 18 7.00 1.90 -0.41
C ILE A 18 5.77 1.02 -0.17
N LEU A 19 4.82 0.97 -1.10
CA LEU A 19 3.65 0.10 -1.00
C LEU A 19 4.03 -1.37 -0.92
N THR A 20 4.98 -1.81 -1.75
CA THR A 20 5.46 -3.20 -1.72
C THR A 20 6.02 -3.55 -0.34
N LEU A 21 6.87 -2.69 0.23
CA LEU A 21 7.41 -2.87 1.58
C LEU A 21 6.30 -2.87 2.64
N PHE A 22 5.35 -1.93 2.56
CA PHE A 22 4.27 -1.83 3.52
C PHE A 22 3.36 -3.05 3.48
N ILE A 23 3.03 -3.55 2.29
CA ILE A 23 2.24 -4.79 2.13
C ILE A 23 2.99 -5.99 2.71
N LEU A 24 4.30 -6.10 2.50
CA LEU A 24 5.10 -7.18 3.10
C LEU A 24 5.09 -7.10 4.64
N LEU A 25 5.12 -5.89 5.21
CA LEU A 25 4.98 -5.69 6.66
C LEU A 25 3.61 -6.11 7.20
N HIS A 26 2.55 -6.11 6.38
CA HIS A 26 1.24 -6.65 6.78
C HIS A 26 1.24 -8.19 6.87
N LYS A 27 2.18 -8.89 6.22
CA LYS A 27 2.16 -10.36 6.10
C LYS A 27 2.76 -11.12 7.30
N GLY A 28 3.01 -10.45 8.42
CA GLY A 28 3.59 -11.07 9.62
C GLY A 28 2.65 -11.98 10.44
N LYS A 29 1.36 -12.08 10.10
CA LYS A 29 0.36 -12.88 10.84
C LYS A 29 -0.66 -13.49 9.88
N GLY A 30 -0.78 -14.81 9.83
CA GLY A 30 -1.81 -15.50 9.03
C GLY A 30 -1.30 -16.43 7.91
N GLY A 31 0.00 -16.70 7.83
CA GLY A 31 0.58 -17.61 6.82
C GLY A 31 0.54 -19.10 7.19
N GLY A 32 0.11 -19.46 8.41
CA GLY A 32 0.06 -20.85 8.87
C GLY A 32 -1.25 -21.53 8.51
N MET A 33 -1.21 -22.82 8.15
CA MET A 33 -2.41 -23.63 7.89
C MET A 33 -3.43 -23.53 9.04
N SER A 34 -2.97 -23.44 10.29
CA SER A 34 -3.85 -23.29 11.46
C SER A 34 -4.71 -22.02 11.42
N ASP A 35 -4.14 -20.88 10.99
CA ASP A 35 -4.88 -19.61 10.90
C ASP A 35 -5.90 -19.64 9.75
N MET A 36 -5.61 -20.40 8.70
CA MET A 36 -6.52 -20.62 7.56
C MET A 36 -7.64 -21.64 7.86
N PHE A 37 -7.43 -22.53 8.83
CA PHE A 37 -8.37 -23.59 9.25
C PHE A 37 -9.10 -23.31 10.58
N GLY A 38 -9.14 -22.06 11.05
CA GLY A 38 -9.92 -21.68 12.24
C GLY A 38 -9.13 -21.71 13.55
N GLY A 39 -7.84 -21.38 13.50
CA GLY A 39 -6.92 -21.34 14.62
C GLY A 39 -7.35 -20.38 15.73
N GLY A 40 -7.92 -20.95 16.79
CA GLY A 40 -7.79 -20.47 18.16
C GLY A 40 -8.83 -19.44 18.62
N MET A 41 -9.83 -19.93 19.37
CA MET A 41 -10.76 -19.14 20.20
C MET A 41 -10.07 -18.40 21.38
N SER A 42 -8.75 -18.19 21.38
CA SER A 42 -8.03 -17.55 22.49
C SER A 42 -6.69 -16.94 22.07
N SER A 43 -6.69 -15.94 21.20
CA SER A 43 -5.48 -15.15 20.91
C SER A 43 -5.78 -13.66 20.75
N ASN A 44 -6.58 -13.13 21.68
CA ASN A 44 -6.93 -11.69 21.75
C ASN A 44 -6.08 -10.88 22.74
N LEU A 45 -4.96 -11.40 23.26
CA LEU A 45 -4.13 -10.68 24.24
C LEU A 45 -2.69 -10.55 23.75
N GLY A 46 -2.32 -9.38 23.22
CA GLY A 46 -0.94 -8.90 23.32
C GLY A 46 -0.33 -8.23 22.11
N ALA A 47 -0.93 -8.29 20.93
CA ALA A 47 -0.38 -7.58 19.78
C ALA A 47 -1.06 -6.22 19.59
N SER A 48 -0.23 -5.18 19.51
CA SER A 48 -0.60 -3.78 19.37
C SER A 48 -1.55 -3.51 18.17
N GLY A 49 -2.85 -3.71 18.38
CA GLY A 49 -3.87 -3.42 17.36
C GLY A 49 -3.89 -1.93 16.95
N VAL A 50 -3.28 -1.05 17.75
CA VAL A 50 -3.08 0.37 17.41
C VAL A 50 -2.01 0.53 16.32
N ALA A 51 -0.89 -0.18 16.43
CA ALA A 51 0.16 -0.14 15.41
C ALA A 51 -0.34 -0.74 14.09
N GLU A 52 -1.10 -1.83 14.15
CA GLU A 52 -1.68 -2.47 12.97
C GLU A 52 -2.74 -1.60 12.29
N ARG A 53 -3.67 -1.01 13.06
CA ARG A 53 -4.64 -0.04 12.52
C ARG A 53 -3.98 1.21 11.94
N ASN A 54 -2.85 1.64 12.48
CA ASN A 54 -2.12 2.80 11.93
C ASN A 54 -1.42 2.41 10.62
N LEU A 55 -0.73 1.26 10.59
CA LEU A 55 -0.07 0.73 9.40
C LEU A 55 -1.05 0.59 8.22
N ASN A 56 -2.26 0.07 8.48
CA ASN A 56 -3.30 -0.08 7.47
C ASN A 56 -3.79 1.28 6.95
N ARG A 57 -4.01 2.27 7.84
CA ARG A 57 -4.42 3.62 7.43
C ARG A 57 -3.37 4.32 6.56
N ILE A 58 -2.10 4.23 6.93
CA ILE A 58 -1.02 4.85 6.15
C ILE A 58 -0.89 4.14 4.79
N THR A 59 -0.99 2.82 4.76
CA THR A 59 -0.89 2.04 3.50
C THR A 59 -2.04 2.36 2.55
N ALA A 60 -3.27 2.44 3.08
CA ALA A 60 -4.44 2.84 2.29
C ALA A 60 -4.28 4.27 1.71
N PHE A 61 -3.76 5.21 2.51
CA PHE A 61 -3.50 6.56 2.03
C PHE A 61 -2.46 6.59 0.90
N ILE A 62 -1.35 5.87 1.05
CA ILE A 62 -0.31 5.78 0.01
C ILE A 62 -0.84 5.09 -1.25
N ALA A 63 -1.69 4.06 -1.12
CA ALA A 63 -2.33 3.38 -2.25
C ALA A 63 -3.22 4.33 -3.06
N ILE A 64 -3.96 5.22 -2.39
CA ILE A 64 -4.78 6.24 -3.06
C ILE A 64 -3.89 7.22 -3.84
N VAL A 65 -2.81 7.71 -3.24
CA VAL A 65 -1.85 8.63 -3.89
C VAL A 65 -1.18 7.96 -5.10
N TRP A 66 -0.77 6.71 -4.96
CA TRP A 66 -0.21 5.91 -6.04
C TRP A 66 -1.20 5.77 -7.20
N GLY A 67 -2.45 5.38 -6.92
CA GLY A 67 -3.50 5.24 -7.94
C GLY A 67 -3.84 6.56 -8.64
N ALA A 68 -3.94 7.66 -7.89
CA ALA A 68 -4.16 8.99 -8.44
C ALA A 68 -3.01 9.41 -9.39
N SER A 69 -1.77 9.06 -9.06
CA SER A 69 -0.60 9.36 -9.90
C SER A 69 -0.64 8.61 -11.24
N ILE A 70 -1.10 7.36 -11.25
CA ILE A 70 -1.31 6.58 -12.49
C ILE A 70 -2.37 7.26 -13.37
N ILE A 71 -3.51 7.64 -12.78
CA ILE A 71 -4.61 8.27 -13.53
C ILE A 71 -4.14 9.60 -14.12
N LEU A 72 -3.46 10.44 -13.34
CA LEU A 72 -2.94 11.73 -13.80
C LEU A 72 -1.92 11.57 -14.94
N LEU A 73 -0.98 10.63 -14.83
CA LEU A 73 -0.04 10.32 -15.91
C LEU A 73 -0.76 9.81 -17.16
N GLY A 74 -1.76 8.93 -17.01
CA GLY A 74 -2.57 8.43 -18.11
C GLY A 74 -3.33 9.54 -18.83
N LEU A 75 -3.92 10.48 -18.08
CA LEU A 75 -4.58 11.66 -18.66
C LEU A 75 -3.58 12.58 -19.37
N ILE A 76 -2.43 12.85 -18.76
CA ILE A 76 -1.36 13.65 -19.38
C ILE A 76 -0.94 13.04 -20.71
N VAL A 77 -0.65 11.74 -20.75
CA VAL A 77 -0.28 11.04 -21.99
C VAL A 77 -1.41 11.10 -23.01
N ARG A 78 -2.68 10.92 -22.59
CA ARG A 78 -3.82 10.93 -23.52
C ARG A 78 -4.11 12.29 -24.15
N PHE A 79 -3.83 13.39 -23.44
CA PHE A 79 -4.14 14.75 -23.90
C PHE A 79 -2.92 15.54 -24.38
N GLN A 80 -1.69 15.06 -24.16
CA GLN A 80 -0.46 15.61 -24.74
C GLN A 80 0.10 14.80 -25.91
N ALA A 81 -0.37 13.58 -26.14
CA ALA A 81 -0.24 12.90 -27.43
C ALA A 81 -1.15 13.56 -28.47
#